data_AF-A0A318SGC2-F1
#
_entry.id   AF-A0A318SGC2-F1
#
_cell.length_a   1.000
_cell.length_b   1.000
_cell.length_c   1.000
_cell.angle_alpha   90.00
_cell.angle_beta   90.00
_cell.angle_gamma   90.00
#
_symmetry.space_group_name_H-M   'P 1'
#
loop_
_entity.id
_entity.type
_entity.pdbx_description
1 polymer ?
#
loop_
_entity_poly.entity_id
_entity_poly.type
_entity_poly.pdbx_seq_one_letter_code
_entity_poly.pdbx_strand_id
1 'polypeptide(L)'
;MELNFTNLYRNLMAVGLLGLVYREMEDGNEICSLVEYTLAEPLQFQVCRAVVSGISGATDVAKGSLSEYVNQNPNDEPAHLALAISLLLAGDADGKRAIERLLATTENTAVRDTANNMLELLERQPELVS
;
A
#
# COMPACT_ATOMS: atom_id res chain seq x y z
N MET A 1 -25.70 -8.10 -24.68
CA MET A 1 -24.62 -7.28 -24.11
C MET A 1 -23.90 -8.16 -23.13
N GLU A 2 -22.82 -8.83 -23.55
CA GLU A 2 -22.01 -9.62 -22.62
C GLU A 2 -21.36 -8.65 -21.64
N LEU A 3 -21.70 -8.76 -20.36
CA LEU A 3 -20.92 -8.11 -19.32
C LEU A 3 -19.50 -8.67 -19.41
N ASN A 4 -18.55 -7.84 -19.81
CA ASN A 4 -17.15 -8.19 -19.73
C ASN A 4 -16.77 -8.17 -18.24
N PHE A 5 -16.91 -9.32 -17.58
CA PHE A 5 -16.66 -9.49 -16.14
C PHE A 5 -15.29 -8.93 -15.73
N THR A 6 -14.27 -9.03 -16.58
CA THR A 6 -12.95 -8.46 -16.35
C THR A 6 -12.98 -6.93 -16.16
N ASN A 7 -13.78 -6.22 -16.98
CA ASN A 7 -13.92 -4.77 -16.86
C ASN A 7 -14.72 -4.39 -15.61
N LEU A 8 -15.75 -5.16 -15.27
CA LEU A 8 -16.52 -4.95 -14.05
C LEU A 8 -15.63 -5.10 -12.80
N TYR A 9 -14.84 -6.17 -12.72
CA TYR A 9 -13.92 -6.38 -11.58
C TYR A 9 -12.85 -5.29 -11.48
N ARG A 10 -12.26 -4.88 -12.61
CA ARG A 10 -11.29 -3.77 -12.62
C ARG A 10 -11.92 -2.46 -12.14
N ASN A 11 -13.16 -2.18 -12.54
CA ASN A 11 -13.87 -0.99 -12.10
C ASN A 11 -14.19 -1.05 -10.60
N LEU A 12 -14.62 -2.21 -10.08
CA LEU A 12 -14.87 -2.41 -8.66
C LEU A 12 -13.59 -2.26 -7.82
N MET A 13 -12.46 -2.82 -8.29
CA MET A 13 -11.15 -2.60 -7.66
C MET A 13 -10.83 -1.11 -7.57
N ALA A 14 -10.94 -0.38 -8.68
CA ALA A 14 -10.63 1.04 -8.72
C ALA A 14 -11.55 1.87 -7.81
N VAL A 15 -12.86 1.60 -7.84
CA VAL A 15 -13.85 2.33 -7.02
C VAL A 15 -13.66 2.05 -5.53
N GLY A 16 -13.41 0.79 -5.14
CA GLY A 16 -13.13 0.45 -3.75
C GLY A 16 -11.90 1.17 -3.21
N LEU A 17 -10.80 1.17 -3.97
CA LEU A 17 -9.57 1.89 -3.60
C LEU A 17 -9.80 3.41 -3.51
N LEU A 18 -10.52 4.02 -4.47
CA LEU A 18 -10.83 5.44 -4.41
C LEU A 18 -11.71 5.81 -3.21
N GLY A 19 -12.67 4.93 -2.85
CA GLY A 19 -13.51 5.11 -1.65
C GLY A 19 -12.69 5.25 -0.37
N LEU A 20 -11.62 4.44 -0.23
CA LEU A 20 -10.69 4.53 0.89
C LEU A 20 -9.98 5.89 0.94
N VAL A 21 -9.60 6.46 -0.21
CA VAL A 21 -8.93 7.78 -0.27
C VAL A 21 -9.86 8.94 0.04
N TYR A 22 -11.11 8.90 -0.43
CA TYR A 22 -12.06 10.02 -0.30
C TYR A 22 -12.87 10.02 1.00
N ARG A 23 -12.44 9.27 2.02
CA ARG A 23 -13.06 9.14 3.36
C ARG A 23 -14.43 8.46 3.37
N GLU A 24 -14.79 7.78 2.29
CA GLU A 24 -15.92 6.84 2.23
C GLU A 24 -15.41 5.44 2.65
N MET A 25 -14.80 5.37 3.84
CA MET A 25 -14.05 4.18 4.26
C MET A 25 -14.95 2.96 4.42
N GLU A 26 -16.21 3.12 4.81
CA GLU A 26 -17.16 2.01 4.99
C GLU A 26 -17.48 1.35 3.64
N ASP A 27 -18.00 2.13 2.69
CA ASP A 27 -18.31 1.67 1.33
C ASP A 27 -17.07 1.17 0.58
N GLY A 28 -15.94 1.88 0.71
CA GLY A 28 -14.67 1.49 0.11
C GLY A 28 -14.18 0.13 0.65
N ASN A 29 -14.26 -0.08 1.96
CA ASN A 29 -13.88 -1.35 2.58
C ASN A 29 -14.84 -2.49 2.20
N GLU A 30 -16.14 -2.23 2.10
CA GLU A 30 -17.12 -3.24 1.70
C GLU A 30 -16.87 -3.69 0.25
N ILE A 31 -16.67 -2.76 -0.68
CA ILE A 31 -16.34 -3.06 -2.08
C ILE A 31 -15.01 -3.81 -2.17
N CYS A 32 -13.98 -3.37 -1.45
CA CYS A 32 -12.70 -4.07 -1.43
C CYS A 32 -12.83 -5.50 -0.89
N SER A 33 -13.58 -5.71 0.19
CA SER A 33 -13.78 -7.04 0.78
C SER A 33 -14.57 -7.96 -0.15
N LEU A 34 -15.58 -7.42 -0.85
CA LEU A 34 -16.32 -8.14 -1.87
C LEU A 34 -15.39 -8.58 -3.02
N VAL A 35 -14.54 -7.67 -3.51
CA VAL A 35 -13.58 -7.99 -4.57
C VAL A 35 -12.63 -9.08 -4.10
N GLU A 36 -12.05 -8.96 -2.90
CA GLU A 36 -11.15 -9.98 -2.34
C GLU A 36 -11.81 -11.36 -2.27
N TYR A 37 -13.07 -11.44 -1.84
CA TYR A 37 -13.81 -12.71 -1.78
C TYR A 37 -14.03 -13.35 -3.16
N THR A 38 -14.07 -12.56 -4.22
CA THR A 38 -14.29 -13.05 -5.60
C THR A 38 -13.00 -13.42 -6.33
N LEU A 39 -11.84 -13.02 -5.82
CA LEU A 39 -10.55 -13.31 -6.45
C LEU A 39 -10.05 -14.69 -6.04
N ALA A 40 -9.57 -15.46 -7.01
CA ALA A 40 -8.86 -16.72 -6.74
C ALA A 40 -7.54 -16.47 -5.98
N GLU A 41 -6.88 -15.34 -6.29
CA GLU A 41 -5.62 -14.90 -5.68
C GLU A 41 -5.77 -13.42 -5.24
N PRO A 42 -6.32 -13.14 -4.04
CA PRO A 42 -6.62 -11.78 -3.61
C PRO A 42 -5.37 -11.00 -3.18
N LEU A 43 -4.24 -11.69 -3.01
CA LEU A 43 -3.07 -11.20 -2.31
C LEU A 43 -2.50 -9.89 -2.91
N GLN A 44 -2.40 -9.80 -4.23
CA GLN A 44 -1.94 -8.57 -4.90
C GLN A 44 -2.91 -7.39 -4.69
N PHE A 45 -4.21 -7.66 -4.69
CA PHE A 45 -5.21 -6.63 -4.44
C PHE A 45 -5.22 -6.19 -2.97
N GLN A 46 -4.98 -7.11 -2.03
CA GLN A 46 -4.80 -6.80 -0.61
C GLN A 46 -3.59 -5.89 -0.36
N VAL A 47 -2.49 -6.08 -1.09
CA VAL A 47 -1.34 -5.15 -1.07
C VAL A 47 -1.75 -3.76 -1.55
N CYS A 48 -2.42 -3.67 -2.71
CA CYS A 48 -2.92 -2.39 -3.22
C CYS A 48 -3.85 -1.69 -2.23
N ARG A 49 -4.79 -2.43 -1.63
CA ARG A 49 -5.69 -1.92 -0.60
C ARG A 49 -4.93 -1.41 0.61
N ALA A 50 -3.92 -2.15 1.08
CA ALA A 50 -3.12 -1.77 2.23
C ALA A 50 -2.30 -0.50 1.96
N VAL A 51 -1.70 -0.36 0.76
CA VAL A 51 -1.02 0.88 0.34
C VAL A 51 -1.97 2.07 0.39
N VAL A 52 -3.15 1.91 -0.22
CA VAL A 52 -4.17 2.97 -0.27
C VAL A 52 -4.71 3.29 1.12
N SER A 53 -4.85 2.28 1.98
CA SER A 53 -5.23 2.47 3.39
C SER A 53 -4.19 3.32 4.13
N GLY A 54 -2.89 3.09 3.89
CA GLY A 54 -1.82 3.94 4.40
C GLY A 54 -1.94 5.39 3.94
N ILE A 55 -2.21 5.62 2.65
CA ILE A 55 -2.44 6.97 2.08
C ILE A 55 -3.66 7.65 2.72
N SER A 56 -4.72 6.89 3.01
CA SER A 56 -5.95 7.40 3.64
C SER A 56 -5.82 7.68 5.14
N GLY A 57 -4.69 7.35 5.76
CA GLY A 57 -4.48 7.46 7.21
C GLY A 57 -4.96 6.26 8.02
N ALA A 58 -5.46 5.19 7.37
CA ALA A 58 -5.83 3.92 7.99
C ALA A 58 -4.61 3.00 8.13
N THR A 59 -3.64 3.45 8.92
CA THR A 59 -2.27 2.90 8.96
C THR A 59 -2.15 1.55 9.68
N ASP A 60 -3.01 1.27 10.65
CA ASP A 60 -3.05 -0.03 11.34
C ASP A 60 -3.42 -1.18 10.39
N VAL A 61 -4.39 -0.92 9.51
CA VAL A 61 -4.84 -1.87 8.47
C VAL A 61 -3.70 -2.10 7.47
N ALA A 62 -3.02 -1.02 7.06
CA ALA A 62 -1.88 -1.12 6.16
C ALA A 62 -0.73 -1.95 6.76
N LYS A 63 -0.37 -1.70 8.02
CA LYS A 63 0.72 -2.37 8.72
C LYS A 63 0.48 -3.88 8.84
N GLY A 64 -0.69 -4.31 9.28
CA GLY A 64 -1.00 -5.73 9.47
C GLY A 64 -0.88 -6.52 8.17
N SER A 65 -1.63 -6.11 7.15
CA SER A 65 -1.71 -6.83 5.88
C SER A 65 -0.40 -6.80 5.09
N LEU A 66 0.30 -5.65 5.05
CA LEU A 66 1.59 -5.57 4.36
C LEU A 66 2.70 -6.32 5.08
N SER A 67 2.73 -6.34 6.42
CA SER A 67 3.74 -7.11 7.17
C SER A 67 3.62 -8.60 6.88
N GLU A 68 2.39 -9.14 6.88
CA GLU A 68 2.17 -10.54 6.54
C GLU A 68 2.57 -10.85 5.09
N TYR A 69 2.17 -10.01 4.14
CA TYR A 69 2.54 -10.18 2.73
C TYR A 69 4.04 -10.21 2.52
N VAL A 70 4.74 -9.22 3.09
CA VAL A 70 6.19 -9.06 2.97
C VAL A 70 6.93 -10.26 3.58
N ASN A 71 6.45 -10.80 4.71
CA ASN A 71 7.02 -12.00 5.31
C ASN A 71 6.88 -13.24 4.41
N GLN A 72 5.77 -13.35 3.67
CA GLN A 72 5.53 -14.44 2.72
C GLN A 72 6.28 -14.24 1.39
N ASN A 73 6.57 -12.99 1.03
CA ASN A 73 7.18 -12.59 -0.25
C ASN A 73 8.42 -11.72 -0.02
N PRO A 74 9.52 -12.26 0.54
CA PRO A 74 10.68 -11.49 0.99
C PRO A 74 11.47 -10.81 -0.14
N ASN A 75 11.17 -11.13 -1.40
CA ASN A 75 11.83 -10.56 -2.58
C ASN A 75 10.95 -9.52 -3.29
N ASP A 76 9.74 -9.23 -2.78
CA ASP A 76 8.85 -8.23 -3.37
C ASP A 76 9.23 -6.82 -2.89
N GLU A 77 10.25 -6.25 -3.51
CA GLU A 77 10.76 -4.91 -3.18
C GLU A 77 9.67 -3.81 -3.21
N PRO A 78 8.74 -3.77 -4.19
CA PRO A 78 7.61 -2.84 -4.15
C PRO A 78 6.73 -2.97 -2.90
N ALA A 79 6.44 -4.19 -2.44
CA ALA A 79 5.65 -4.39 -1.23
C ALA A 79 6.41 -3.97 0.03
N HIS A 80 7.72 -4.23 0.10
CA HIS A 80 8.58 -3.72 1.16
C HIS A 80 8.59 -2.18 1.22
N LEU A 81 8.67 -1.52 0.06
CA LEU A 81 8.60 -0.07 -0.04
C LEU A 81 7.23 0.46 0.42
N ALA A 82 6.14 -0.18 -0.02
CA ALA A 82 4.79 0.21 0.37
C ALA A 82 4.55 0.08 1.89
N LEU A 83 5.06 -0.98 2.51
CA LEU A 83 5.05 -1.13 3.97
C LEU A 83 5.81 0.00 4.65
N ALA A 84 7.01 0.31 4.18
CA ALA A 84 7.84 1.38 4.73
C ALA A 84 7.17 2.75 4.63
N ILE A 85 6.55 3.06 3.50
CA ILE A 85 5.77 4.30 3.29
C ILE A 85 4.55 4.33 4.22
N SER A 86 3.83 3.22 4.35
CA SER A 86 2.66 3.14 5.24
C SER A 86 3.02 3.38 6.70
N LEU A 87 4.16 2.85 7.15
CA LEU A 87 4.72 3.09 8.49
C LEU A 87 5.09 4.57 8.67
N LEU A 88 5.74 5.19 7.69
CA LEU A 88 6.04 6.62 7.74
C LEU A 88 4.79 7.49 7.85
N LEU A 89 3.76 7.21 7.05
CA LEU A 89 2.48 7.94 7.10
C LEU A 89 1.74 7.72 8.43
N ALA A 90 2.08 6.65 9.17
CA ALA A 90 1.59 6.39 10.53
C ALA A 90 2.36 7.15 11.61
N GLY A 91 3.40 7.90 11.27
CA GLY A 91 4.35 8.45 12.22
C GLY A 91 5.26 7.38 12.87
N ASP A 92 5.28 6.16 12.34
CA ASP A 92 6.12 5.08 12.86
C ASP A 92 7.56 5.25 12.34
N ALA A 93 8.48 5.54 13.25
CA ALA A 93 9.90 5.75 12.95
C ALA A 93 10.58 4.53 12.31
N ASP A 94 10.00 3.33 12.44
CA ASP A 94 10.50 2.13 11.74
C ASP A 94 10.31 2.22 10.23
N GLY A 95 9.38 3.07 9.75
CA GLY A 95 9.21 3.34 8.32
C GLY A 95 10.47 3.90 7.66
N LYS A 96 11.14 4.88 8.30
CA LYS A 96 12.39 5.45 7.77
C LYS A 96 13.49 4.39 7.69
N ARG A 97 13.64 3.61 8.76
CA ARG A 97 14.63 2.51 8.82
C ARG A 97 14.36 1.44 7.76
N ALA A 98 13.10 1.15 7.48
CA ALA A 98 12.71 0.21 6.44
C ALA A 98 13.09 0.72 5.04
N ILE A 99 12.89 2.02 4.76
CA ILE A 99 13.35 2.63 3.50
C ILE A 99 14.88 2.55 3.37
N GLU A 100 15.63 2.92 4.41
CA GLU A 100 17.09 2.88 4.39
C GLU A 100 17.64 1.46 4.16
N ARG A 101 17.03 0.45 4.79
CA ARG A 101 17.38 -0.96 4.57
C ARG A 101 17.11 -1.39 3.13
N LEU A 102 15.96 -1.02 2.57
CA LEU A 102 15.60 -1.36 1.20
C LEU A 102 16.57 -0.71 0.20
N LEU A 103 16.96 0.55 0.42
CA LEU A 103 17.94 1.25 -0.42
C LEU A 103 19.32 0.59 -0.40
N ALA A 104 19.72 -0.03 0.70
CA ALA A 104 21.01 -0.70 0.82
C ALA A 104 21.10 -1.98 -0.03
N THR A 105 19.96 -2.61 -0.37
CA THR A 105 19.93 -3.91 -1.05
C THR A 105 19.25 -3.88 -2.41
N THR A 106 18.40 -2.90 -2.69
CA THR A 106 17.63 -2.84 -3.93
C THR A 106 18.54 -2.58 -5.13
N GLU A 107 18.36 -3.37 -6.18
CA GLU A 107 18.91 -3.08 -7.52
C GLU A 107 17.90 -2.33 -8.39
N ASN A 108 16.63 -2.34 -8.02
CA ASN A 108 15.52 -1.75 -8.77
C ASN A 108 15.56 -0.21 -8.73
N THR A 109 15.79 0.39 -9.90
CA THR A 109 15.87 1.85 -10.05
C THR A 109 14.57 2.57 -9.65
N ALA A 110 13.40 2.01 -9.97
CA ALA A 110 12.13 2.65 -9.63
C ALA A 110 11.86 2.66 -8.11
N VAL A 111 12.21 1.56 -7.43
CA VAL A 111 12.13 1.47 -5.96
C VAL A 111 13.11 2.45 -5.33
N ARG A 112 14.35 2.51 -5.84
CA ARG A 112 15.39 3.43 -5.38
C ARG A 112 14.97 4.90 -5.52
N ASP A 113 14.46 5.30 -6.67
CA ASP A 113 14.03 6.68 -6.92
C ASP A 113 12.88 7.08 -6.00
N THR A 114 11.89 6.19 -5.84
CA THR A 114 10.74 6.44 -4.96
C THR A 114 11.17 6.54 -3.50
N ALA A 115 12.04 5.63 -3.04
CA ALA A 115 12.61 5.65 -1.70
C ALA A 115 13.38 6.95 -1.41
N ASN A 116 14.21 7.41 -2.35
CA ASN A 116 14.94 8.67 -2.22
C ASN A 116 14.01 9.88 -2.15
N ASN A 117 12.98 9.94 -3.00
CA ASN A 117 11.99 11.02 -2.97
C ASN A 117 11.26 11.07 -1.62
N MET A 118 10.95 9.91 -1.03
CA MET A 118 10.34 9.84 0.29
C MET A 118 11.28 10.36 1.38
N LEU A 119 12.58 9.99 1.35
CA LEU A 119 13.55 10.50 2.31
C LEU A 119 13.73 12.02 2.19
N GLU A 120 13.80 12.55 0.97
CA GLU A 120 13.86 14.01 0.73
C GLU A 120 12.62 14.71 1.30
N LEU A 121 11.44 14.12 1.13
CA LEU A 121 10.20 14.65 1.71
C LEU A 121 10.28 14.70 3.25
N LEU A 122 10.80 13.66 3.90
CA LEU A 122 10.98 13.63 5.35
C LEU A 122 11.98 14.67 5.86
N GLU A 123 13.05 14.93 5.10
CA GLU A 123 14.02 15.98 5.43
C GLU A 123 13.39 17.37 5.34
N ARG A 124 12.45 17.55 4.40
CA ARG A 124 11.72 18.81 4.19
C ARG A 124 10.53 18.98 5.15
N GLN A 125 9.97 17.89 5.64
CA GLN A 125 8.79 17.84 6.51
C GLN A 125 9.00 16.87 7.68
N PRO A 126 9.86 17.23 8.66
CA PRO A 126 10.16 16.37 9.81
C PRO A 126 8.93 16.08 10.68
N GLU A 127 7.90 16.92 10.62
CA GLU A 127 6.61 16.74 11.30
C GLU A 127 5.82 15.49 10.87
N LEU A 128 6.17 14.85 9.76
CA LEU A 128 5.53 13.61 9.31
C LEU A 128 5.95 12.37 10.13
N VAL A 129 6.98 12.49 10.99
CA VAL A 129 7.55 11.38 11.77
C VAL A 129 7.64 11.71 13.28
N SER A 130 7.04 12.82 13.72
CA SER A 130 7.13 13.32 15.10
C SER A 130 5.99 12.88 15.99
#